data_AF-A0A6M0HX63-F1
#
_entry.id   AF-A0A6M0HX63-F1
#
_cell.length_a   1.000
_cell.length_b   1.000
_cell.length_c   1.000
_cell.angle_alpha   90.00
_cell.angle_beta   90.00
_cell.angle_gamma   90.00
#
_symmetry.space_group_name_H-M   'P 1'
#
loop_
_entity.id
_entity.type
_entity.pdbx_description
1 polymer ?
#
loop_
_entity_poly.entity_id
_entity_poly.type
_entity_poly.pdbx_seq_one_letter_code
_entity_poly.pdbx_strand_id
1 'polypeptide(L)'
;MRLREKGTKDAEVVTLGWDEAQAALQAGTHDVVTDSEDGGAISGENGPDPKPAGDDLDGKTRSELEALAAERGIDVSAAKSKADVIAALRAV
;
A
#
# COMPACT_ATOMS: atom_id res chain seq x y z
N MET A 1 4.82 -11.38 -8.02
CA MET A 1 3.39 -11.23 -7.78
C MET A 1 2.84 -12.49 -7.11
N ARG A 2 1.82 -12.37 -6.24
CA ARG A 2 1.14 -13.53 -5.64
C ARG A 2 -0.14 -13.85 -6.42
N LEU A 3 -0.23 -15.07 -6.90
CA LEU A 3 -1.33 -15.54 -7.74
C LEU A 3 -1.80 -16.88 -7.23
N ARG A 4 -3.09 -17.18 -7.41
CA ARG A 4 -3.66 -18.51 -7.16
C ARG A 4 -4.34 -19.00 -8.41
N GLU A 5 -4.43 -20.31 -8.60
CA GLU A 5 -5.16 -20.88 -9.73
C GLU A 5 -6.63 -20.44 -9.71
N LYS A 6 -7.09 -19.98 -10.86
CA LYS A 6 -8.45 -19.47 -11.04
C LYS A 6 -9.42 -20.65 -11.08
N GLY A 7 -10.44 -20.60 -10.23
CA GLY A 7 -11.48 -21.63 -10.15
C GLY A 7 -11.28 -22.64 -9.02
N THR A 8 -10.15 -22.57 -8.31
CA THR A 8 -9.87 -23.43 -7.15
C THR A 8 -9.80 -22.58 -5.89
N LYS A 9 -10.74 -22.80 -4.96
CA LYS A 9 -10.85 -22.00 -3.72
C LYS A 9 -9.73 -22.32 -2.72
N ASP A 10 -9.15 -23.51 -2.83
CA ASP A 10 -8.02 -24.00 -2.04
C ASP A 10 -6.70 -23.96 -2.81
N ALA A 11 -6.64 -23.19 -3.91
CA ALA A 11 -5.42 -23.08 -4.69
C ALA A 11 -4.32 -22.44 -3.85
N GLU A 12 -3.16 -23.09 -3.87
CA GLU A 12 -1.95 -22.58 -3.25
C GLU A 12 -1.60 -21.22 -3.85
N VAL A 13 -1.25 -20.26 -2.98
CA VAL A 13 -0.82 -18.95 -3.41
C VAL A 13 0.63 -19.05 -3.85
N VAL A 14 0.85 -19.06 -5.16
CA VAL A 14 2.17 -19.12 -5.77
C VAL A 14 2.73 -17.71 -5.95
N THR A 15 4.00 -17.53 -5.59
CA THR A 15 4.74 -16.29 -5.86
C THR A 15 5.47 -16.43 -7.19
N LEU A 16 4.99 -15.72 -8.21
CA LEU A 16 5.55 -15.73 -9.57
C LEU A 16 6.31 -14.43 -9.87
N GLY A 17 7.23 -14.47 -10.85
CA GLY A 17 7.82 -13.25 -11.42
C GLY A 17 6.76 -12.36 -12.10
N TRP A 18 7.04 -11.09 -12.36
CA TRP A 18 6.07 -10.17 -13.00
C TRP A 18 5.65 -10.62 -14.41
N ASP A 19 6.62 -11.05 -15.22
CA ASP A 19 6.39 -11.55 -16.57
C ASP A 19 5.54 -12.84 -16.56
N GLU A 20 5.92 -13.78 -15.68
CA GLU A 20 5.23 -15.07 -15.49
C GLU A 20 3.81 -14.91 -14.93
N ALA A 21 3.64 -13.97 -14.00
CA ALA A 21 2.33 -13.60 -13.46
C ALA A 21 1.42 -12.98 -14.53
N GLN A 22 1.94 -12.07 -15.35
CA GLN A 22 1.15 -11.46 -16.41
C GLN A 22 0.73 -12.48 -17.46
N ALA A 23 1.62 -13.41 -17.83
CA ALA A 23 1.30 -14.52 -18.72
C ALA A 23 0.20 -15.42 -18.13
N ALA A 24 0.26 -15.72 -16.83
CA ALA A 24 -0.75 -16.52 -16.14
C ALA A 24 -2.13 -15.81 -16.05
N LEU A 25 -2.13 -14.49 -15.86
CA LEU A 25 -3.35 -13.67 -15.88
C LEU A 25 -3.93 -13.55 -17.29
N GLN A 26 -3.10 -13.36 -18.32
CA GLN A 26 -3.53 -13.32 -19.72
C GLN A 26 -4.06 -14.68 -20.20
N ALA A 27 -3.44 -15.78 -19.75
CA ALA A 27 -3.93 -17.13 -19.98
C ALA A 27 -5.23 -17.43 -19.20
N GLY A 28 -5.60 -16.58 -18.24
CA GLY A 28 -6.78 -16.75 -17.41
C GLY A 28 -6.71 -17.96 -16.47
N THR A 29 -5.51 -18.51 -16.25
CA THR A 29 -5.29 -19.68 -15.39
C THR A 29 -5.11 -19.30 -13.93
N HIS A 30 -4.77 -18.04 -13.64
CA HIS A 30 -4.54 -17.55 -12.30
C HIS A 30 -5.31 -16.26 -12.01
N ASP A 31 -5.55 -16.00 -10.73
CA ASP A 31 -6.21 -14.81 -10.18
C ASP A 31 -5.27 -14.13 -9.18
N VAL A 32 -5.24 -12.79 -9.16
CA VAL A 32 -4.35 -12.03 -8.27
C VAL A 32 -4.88 -12.14 -6.84
N VAL A 33 -4.01 -12.53 -5.91
CA VAL A 33 -4.34 -12.56 -4.49
C VAL A 33 -3.80 -11.31 -3.83
N THR A 34 -4.70 -10.41 -3.45
CA THR A 34 -4.41 -9.22 -2.64
C THR A 34 -4.80 -9.48 -1.19
N ASP A 35 -4.18 -10.47 -0.56
CA ASP A 35 -4.34 -10.64 0.88
C ASP A 35 -3.60 -9.49 1.58
N SER A 36 -4.37 -8.59 2.20
CA SER A 36 -3.89 -7.32 2.75
C SER A 36 -3.44 -7.43 4.21
N GLU A 37 -3.08 -8.63 4.69
CA GLU A 37 -2.66 -8.82 6.09
C GLU A 37 -1.15 -9.00 6.28
N ASP A 38 -0.35 -9.06 5.21
CA ASP A 38 1.12 -9.04 5.35
C ASP A 38 1.77 -8.31 4.17
N GLY A 39 2.35 -7.14 4.49
CA GLY A 39 3.09 -6.24 3.61
C GLY A 39 4.40 -6.85 3.08
N GLY A 40 4.30 -7.95 2.37
CA GLY A 40 5.39 -8.58 1.64
C GLY A 40 5.39 -8.15 0.18
N ALA A 41 5.86 -6.93 -0.09
CA ALA A 41 6.45 -6.65 -1.40
C ALA A 41 7.52 -7.72 -1.64
N ILE A 42 7.30 -8.60 -2.61
CA ILE A 42 8.32 -9.55 -3.02
C ILE A 42 9.43 -8.75 -3.69
N SER A 43 10.46 -8.45 -2.90
CA SER A 43 11.76 -7.97 -3.35
C SER A 43 12.26 -8.90 -4.44
N GLY A 44 12.07 -8.44 -5.68
CA GLY A 44 12.56 -9.04 -6.90
C GLY A 44 12.76 -7.89 -7.88
N GLU A 45 13.89 -7.21 -7.71
CA GLU A 45 14.52 -6.32 -8.69
C GLU A 45 13.81 -4.98 -8.99
N ASN A 46 14.38 -3.89 -8.46
CA ASN A 46 14.27 -2.52 -8.98
C ASN A 46 12.84 -1.94 -9.18
N GLY A 47 12.09 -1.77 -8.10
CA GLY A 47 11.15 -0.65 -7.99
C GLY A 47 11.87 0.56 -7.38
N PRO A 48 11.64 1.81 -7.82
CA PRO A 48 12.32 2.98 -7.26
C PRO A 48 12.15 2.99 -5.74
N ASP A 49 13.27 3.22 -5.04
CA ASP A 49 13.48 3.18 -3.59
C ASP A 49 12.20 3.12 -2.73
N PRO A 50 12.11 2.21 -1.74
CA PRO A 50 11.15 2.39 -0.67
C PRO A 50 11.50 3.71 0.02
N LYS A 51 10.81 4.79 -0.38
CA LYS A 51 10.84 6.06 0.33
C LYS A 51 10.65 5.72 1.80
N PRO A 52 11.56 6.21 2.67
CA PRO A 52 11.74 5.68 4.01
C PRO A 52 10.42 5.78 4.75
N ALA A 53 9.81 4.64 5.13
CA ALA A 53 8.69 4.52 6.09
C ALA A 53 7.85 5.80 6.20
N GLY A 54 7.39 6.28 5.05
CA GLY A 54 7.01 7.67 4.89
C GLY A 54 5.53 7.76 5.18
N ASP A 55 5.19 7.60 6.46
CA ASP A 55 3.92 7.92 7.10
C ASP A 55 2.80 8.10 6.06
N ASP A 56 1.97 7.06 5.87
CA ASP A 56 0.85 6.93 4.91
C ASP A 56 -0.27 7.99 5.12
N LEU A 57 0.10 9.18 5.56
CA LEU A 57 -0.70 10.37 5.73
C LEU A 57 -1.34 10.82 4.41
N ASP A 58 -0.67 10.62 3.26
CA ASP A 58 -1.23 10.94 1.94
C ASP A 58 -2.49 10.11 1.62
N GLY A 59 -2.54 8.87 2.10
CA GLY A 59 -3.68 7.95 1.93
C GLY A 59 -4.85 8.23 2.87
N LYS A 60 -4.62 8.91 3.99
CA LYS A 60 -5.62 9.18 5.04
C LYS A 60 -6.57 10.31 4.67
N THR A 61 -7.77 10.29 5.23
CA THR A 61 -8.70 11.42 5.07
C THR A 61 -8.28 12.62 5.92
N ARG A 62 -8.78 13.82 5.62
CA ARG A 62 -8.46 15.03 6.41
C ARG A 62 -8.80 14.84 7.89
N SER A 63 -9.96 14.25 8.20
CA SER A 63 -10.40 13.98 9.57
C SER A 63 -9.49 13.01 10.31
N GLU A 64 -8.98 11.98 9.64
CA GLU A 64 -7.99 11.07 10.23
C GLU A 64 -6.65 11.74 10.51
N LEU A 65 -6.24 12.66 9.63
CA LEU A 65 -5.02 13.45 9.81
C LEU A 65 -5.15 14.44 10.96
N GLU A 66 -6.31 15.08 11.10
CA GLU A 66 -6.63 15.96 12.23
C GLU A 66 -6.67 15.17 13.55
N ALA A 67 -7.19 13.94 13.55
CA ALA A 67 -7.16 13.05 14.71
C ALA A 67 -5.72 12.65 15.09
N LEU A 68 -4.90 12.25 14.11
CA LEU A 68 -3.48 11.97 14.32
C LEU A 68 -2.72 13.19 14.84
N ALA A 69 -3.02 14.38 14.32
CA ALA A 69 -2.43 15.61 14.79
C ALA A 69 -2.78 15.86 16.27
N ALA A 70 -4.04 15.66 16.66
CA ALA A 70 -4.46 15.76 18.05
C ALA A 70 -3.78 14.74 18.97
N GLU A 71 -3.65 13.47 18.53
CA GLU A 71 -2.93 12.44 19.28
C GLU A 71 -1.44 12.75 19.47
N ARG A 72 -0.83 13.41 18.48
CA ARG A 72 0.57 13.83 18.52
C ARG A 72 0.78 15.21 19.17
N GLY A 73 -0.30 15.91 19.53
CA GLY A 73 -0.25 17.27 20.08
C GLY A 73 0.18 18.34 19.07
N ILE A 74 -0.01 18.10 17.78
CA ILE A 74 0.35 18.99 16.67
C ILE A 74 -0.86 19.89 16.35
N ASP A 75 -0.68 21.21 16.42
CA ASP A 75 -1.73 22.14 16.03
C ASP A 75 -1.80 22.25 14.50
N VAL A 76 -2.92 21.77 13.95
CA VAL A 76 -3.23 21.86 12.51
C VAL A 76 -4.35 22.87 12.24
N SER A 77 -4.70 23.70 13.24
CA SER A 77 -5.76 24.71 13.14
C SER A 77 -5.44 25.79 12.08
N ALA A 78 -4.15 26.04 11.83
CA ALA A 78 -3.69 26.92 10.76
C ALA A 78 -3.77 26.29 9.34
N ALA A 79 -3.95 24.97 9.24
CA ALA A 79 -3.98 24.24 7.99
C ALA A 79 -5.33 24.43 7.28
N LYS A 80 -5.29 25.02 6.08
CA LYS A 80 -6.50 25.25 5.26
C LYS A 80 -6.86 24.02 4.44
N SER A 81 -5.87 23.22 4.08
CA SER A 81 -6.01 22.08 3.18
C SER A 81 -5.47 20.79 3.80
N LYS A 82 -5.93 19.63 3.31
CA LYS A 82 -5.38 18.33 3.71
C LYS A 82 -3.85 18.28 3.56
N ALA A 83 -3.32 18.84 2.49
CA ALA A 83 -1.87 18.89 2.25
C ALA A 83 -1.12 19.66 3.34
N ASP A 84 -1.67 20.78 3.84
CA ASP A 84 -1.08 21.54 4.94
C ASP A 84 -1.07 20.72 6.24
N VAL A 85 -2.14 19.97 6.52
CA VAL A 85 -2.21 19.05 7.68
C VAL A 85 -1.12 17.98 7.59
N ILE A 86 -0.95 17.37 6.41
CA ILE A 86 0.10 16.37 6.16
C ILE A 86 1.49 16.98 6.32
N ALA A 87 1.71 18.19 5.79
CA ALA A 87 2.99 18.87 5.91
C ALA A 87 3.34 19.17 7.37
N ALA A 88 2.38 19.60 8.18
CA ALA A 88 2.57 19.81 9.62
C ALA A 88 2.91 18.51 10.35
N LEU A 89 2.23 17.40 10.01
CA LEU A 89 2.49 16.09 10.58
C LEU A 89 3.87 15.53 10.20
N ARG A 90 4.36 15.83 8.99
CA ARG A 90 5.69 15.44 8.50
C ARG A 90 6.84 16.27 9.05
N ALA A 91 6.54 17.42 9.64
CA ALA A 91 7.55 18.36 10.15
C ALA A 91 7.97 18.08 11.61
N VAL A 92 7.42 17.03 12.23
CA VAL A 92 7.72 16.59 13.60
C VAL A 92 8.87 15.59 13.66
#